data_AF-A0A1G3L045-F1
#
_entry.id   AF-A0A1G3L045-F1
#
_cell.length_a   1.000
_cell.length_b   1.000
_cell.length_c   1.000
_cell.angle_alpha   90.00
_cell.angle_beta   90.00
_cell.angle_gamma   90.00
#
_symmetry.space_group_name_H-M   'P 1'
#
loop_
_entity.id
_entity.type
_entity.pdbx_description
1 polymer ?
#
loop_
_entity_poly.entity_id
_entity_poly.type
_entity_poly.pdbx_seq_one_letter_code
_entity_poly.pdbx_strand_id
1 'polypeptide(L)'
;MARFAKTRISPERLIMGLPFYGRAWVDKSLARAYKHSSVEKIMGEEKVESPFREQDIPFFEYNSVVNVKIFFEDALSLLKRLSLYQGLGVSQVSFWRLGQEDVRVWDNLSLGL
;
A
#
# COMPACT_ATOMS: atom_id res chain seq x y z
N MET A 1 -10.20 11.76 -10.48
CA MET A 1 -9.63 11.09 -11.67
C MET A 1 -10.70 10.71 -12.68
N ALA A 2 -11.65 9.80 -12.39
CA ALA A 2 -12.67 9.36 -13.36
C ALA A 2 -13.49 10.52 -13.97
N ARG A 3 -13.95 11.49 -13.16
CA ARG A 3 -14.65 12.69 -13.67
C ARG A 3 -13.81 13.51 -14.66
N PHE A 4 -12.51 13.63 -14.40
CA PHE A 4 -11.60 14.35 -15.29
C PHE A 4 -11.36 13.57 -16.59
N ALA A 5 -11.14 12.25 -16.51
CA ALA A 5 -10.95 11.42 -17.69
C ALA A 5 -12.13 11.53 -18.68
N LYS A 6 -13.37 11.59 -18.16
CA LYS A 6 -14.58 11.80 -18.97
C LYS A 6 -14.64 13.11 -19.74
N THR A 7 -13.90 14.15 -19.33
CA THR A 7 -13.88 15.42 -20.10
C THR A 7 -12.97 15.33 -21.32
N ARG A 8 -12.18 14.26 -21.44
CA ARG A 8 -11.18 14.05 -22.49
C ARG A 8 -11.44 12.81 -23.34
N ILE A 9 -12.04 11.78 -22.75
CA ILE A 9 -12.27 10.47 -23.38
C ILE A 9 -13.73 10.09 -23.10
N SER A 10 -14.40 9.53 -24.10
CA SER A 10 -15.79 9.09 -23.96
C SER A 10 -15.89 7.90 -22.98
N PRO A 11 -16.94 7.81 -22.14
CA PRO A 11 -17.02 6.84 -21.06
C PRO A 11 -16.90 5.38 -21.50
N GLU A 12 -17.40 5.05 -22.68
CA GLU A 12 -17.36 3.71 -23.29
C GLU A 12 -15.95 3.29 -23.75
N ARG A 13 -14.98 4.22 -23.76
CA ARG A 13 -13.57 3.95 -24.06
C ARG A 13 -12.69 3.98 -22.80
N LEU A 14 -13.27 4.23 -21.63
CA LEU A 14 -12.54 4.27 -20.36
C LEU A 14 -12.57 2.91 -19.67
N ILE A 15 -11.38 2.43 -19.29
CA ILE A 15 -11.20 1.26 -18.43
C ILE A 15 -10.55 1.75 -17.14
N MET A 16 -11.27 1.67 -16.02
CA MET A 16 -10.76 2.15 -14.73
C MET A 16 -10.00 1.05 -13.99
N GLY A 17 -8.72 1.30 -13.72
CA GLY A 17 -7.88 0.38 -12.95
C GLY A 17 -8.18 0.40 -11.45
N LEU A 18 -8.38 -0.78 -10.87
CA LEU A 18 -8.58 -1.02 -9.45
C LEU A 18 -7.52 -2.01 -8.92
N PRO A 19 -6.92 -1.76 -7.75
CA PRO A 19 -6.00 -2.70 -7.15
C PRO A 19 -6.77 -3.79 -6.38
N PHE A 20 -6.22 -4.99 -6.36
CA PHE A 20 -6.59 -6.06 -5.43
C PHE A 20 -5.64 -6.13 -4.22
N TYR A 21 -4.73 -5.18 -4.09
CA TYR A 21 -3.74 -5.16 -3.01
C TYR A 21 -3.87 -3.90 -2.17
N GLY A 22 -3.36 -4.00 -0.95
CA GLY A 22 -3.14 -2.87 -0.06
C GLY A 22 -1.68 -2.45 0.04
N ARG A 23 -1.43 -1.48 0.90
CA ARG A 23 -0.09 -1.03 1.28
C ARG A 23 -0.06 -0.79 2.79
N ALA A 24 1.11 -1.02 3.37
CA ALA A 24 1.39 -0.74 4.76
C ALA A 24 2.26 0.51 4.87
N TRP A 25 2.01 1.31 5.90
CA TRP A 25 2.82 2.44 6.32
C TRP A 25 3.20 2.25 7.77
N VAL A 26 4.48 2.44 8.06
CA VAL A 26 5.02 2.42 9.42
C VAL A 26 5.24 3.84 9.90
N ASP A 27 4.99 4.10 11.18
CA ASP A 27 5.18 5.41 11.79
C ASP A 27 6.65 5.77 12.06
N LYS A 28 7.56 4.82 11.88
CA LYS A 28 9.02 5.01 12.00
C LYS A 28 9.74 4.64 10.71
N SER A 29 10.62 5.54 10.24
CA SER A 29 11.54 5.27 9.15
C SER A 29 12.85 4.70 9.71
N LEU A 30 12.89 3.37 9.87
CA LEU A 30 14.06 2.64 10.39
C LEU A 30 15.01 2.21 9.26
N ALA A 31 14.51 1.88 8.08
CA ALA A 31 15.34 1.57 6.92
C ALA A 31 15.74 2.87 6.18
N ARG A 32 16.92 3.40 6.50
CA ARG A 32 17.46 4.64 5.91
C ARG A 32 18.97 4.77 6.10
N ALA A 33 19.57 5.76 5.45
CA ALA A 33 20.94 6.16 5.73
C ALA A 33 21.03 6.89 7.09
N TYR A 34 22.07 6.58 7.86
CA TYR A 34 22.35 7.21 9.16
C TYR A 34 23.67 7.98 9.11
N LYS A 35 23.71 9.12 9.79
CA LYS A 35 24.96 9.81 10.11
C LYS A 35 25.59 9.15 11.35
N HIS A 36 26.92 9.19 11.49
CA HIS A 36 27.62 8.65 12.65
C HIS A 36 27.05 9.13 13.99
N SER A 37 26.84 10.45 14.15
CA SER A 37 26.26 11.02 15.37
C SER A 37 24.83 10.54 15.68
N SER A 38 24.07 10.17 14.66
CA SER A 38 22.75 9.56 14.85
C SER A 38 22.86 8.11 15.32
N VAL A 39 23.87 7.39 14.82
CA VAL A 39 24.18 6.02 15.27
C VAL A 39 24.58 6.02 16.74
N GLU A 40 25.51 6.87 17.16
CA GLU A 40 25.94 6.96 18.56
C GLU A 40 24.78 7.31 19.50
N LYS A 41 23.91 8.23 19.06
CA LYS A 41 22.70 8.59 19.82
C LYS A 41 21.77 7.38 19.98
N ILE A 42 21.51 6.63 18.91
CA ILE A 42 20.66 5.44 18.95
C ILE A 42 21.29 4.37 19.84
N MET A 43 22.60 4.13 19.75
CA MET A 43 23.30 3.21 20.64
C MET A 43 23.14 3.61 22.10
N GLY A 44 23.20 4.91 22.42
CA GLY A 44 22.95 5.40 23.77
C GLY A 44 21.49 5.20 24.23
N GLU A 45 20.52 5.50 23.37
CA GLU A 45 19.08 5.35 23.66
C GLU A 45 18.69 3.87 23.88
N GLU A 46 19.22 2.99 23.03
CA GLU A 46 18.97 1.54 23.05
C GLU A 46 19.93 0.79 23.99
N LYS A 47 20.81 1.52 24.70
CA LYS A 47 21.80 0.98 25.67
C LYS A 47 22.70 -0.11 25.08
N VAL A 48 23.15 0.11 23.85
CA VAL A 48 24.15 -0.74 23.19
C VAL A 48 25.54 -0.41 23.74
N GLU A 49 26.04 -1.25 24.64
CA GLU A 49 27.34 -1.05 25.29
C GLU A 49 28.52 -1.27 24.34
N SER A 50 28.43 -2.25 23.44
CA SER A 50 29.48 -2.53 22.46
C SER A 50 28.88 -3.11 21.17
N PRO A 51 29.17 -2.53 19.99
CA PRO A 51 28.68 -3.05 18.71
C PRO A 51 29.46 -4.31 18.31
N PHE A 52 28.78 -5.22 17.62
CA PHE A 52 29.41 -6.35 16.95
C PHE A 52 30.24 -5.88 15.76
N ARG A 53 31.11 -6.75 15.24
CA ARG A 53 31.88 -6.50 14.02
C ARG A 53 31.79 -7.68 13.07
N GLU A 54 31.54 -7.39 11.80
CA GLU A 54 31.65 -8.34 10.70
C GLU A 54 32.70 -7.79 9.72
N GLN A 55 33.75 -8.57 9.46
CA GLN A 55 34.89 -8.12 8.63
C GLN A 55 35.46 -6.75 9.06
N ASP A 56 35.63 -6.58 10.38
CA ASP A 56 36.06 -5.33 11.03
C ASP A 56 35.11 -4.12 10.89
N ILE A 57 33.93 -4.27 10.28
CA ILE A 57 32.92 -3.23 10.14
C ILE A 57 31.92 -3.32 11.31
N PRO A 58 31.66 -2.23 12.07
CA PRO A 58 30.77 -2.27 13.22
C PRO A 58 29.29 -2.32 12.81
N PHE A 59 28.49 -3.11 13.54
CA PHE A 59 27.04 -3.13 13.45
C PHE A 59 26.41 -3.43 14.81
N PHE A 60 25.12 -3.11 14.96
CA PHE A 60 24.32 -3.52 16.11
C PHE A 60 22.88 -3.72 15.67
N GLU A 61 22.15 -4.53 16.43
CA GLU A 61 20.73 -4.77 16.22
C GLU A 61 19.97 -4.35 17.47
N TYR A 62 18.77 -3.82 17.29
CA TYR A 62 17.89 -3.45 18.39
C TYR A 62 16.43 -3.67 17.98
N ASN A 63 15.58 -3.94 18.96
CA ASN A 63 14.15 -4.13 18.74
C ASN A 63 13.41 -2.80 18.88
N SER A 64 12.53 -2.48 17.92
CA SER A 64 11.67 -1.30 18.02
C SER A 64 10.21 -1.67 17.76
N VAL A 65 9.33 -1.23 18.66
CA VAL A 65 7.88 -1.29 18.43
C VAL A 65 7.50 -0.21 17.43
N VAL A 66 6.78 -0.58 16.37
CA VAL A 66 6.25 0.35 15.34
C VAL A 66 4.73 0.22 15.26
N ASN A 67 4.07 1.31 14.91
CA ASN A 67 2.66 1.25 14.51
C ASN A 67 2.59 1.04 13.00
N VAL A 68 1.92 -0.03 12.58
CA VAL A 68 1.69 -0.34 11.16
C VAL A 68 0.26 0.00 10.81
N LYS A 69 0.06 0.91 9.84
CA LYS A 69 -1.24 1.25 9.27
C LYS A 69 -1.36 0.66 7.88
N ILE A 70 -2.38 -0.16 7.65
CA ILE A 70 -2.61 -0.84 6.37
C ILE A 70 -3.87 -0.29 5.73
N PHE A 71 -3.76 0.19 4.49
CA PHE A 71 -4.91 0.48 3.63
C PHE A 71 -4.98 -0.58 2.55
N PHE A 72 -6.14 -1.20 2.38
CA PHE A 72 -6.35 -2.29 1.42
C PHE A 72 -7.77 -2.23 0.87
N GLU A 73 -8.05 -3.08 -0.12
CA GLU A 73 -9.38 -3.25 -0.69
C GLU A 73 -10.01 -4.54 -0.17
N ASP A 74 -11.29 -4.46 0.21
CA ASP A 74 -12.16 -5.60 0.40
C ASP A 74 -13.27 -5.61 -0.66
N ALA A 75 -14.14 -6.62 -0.65
CA ALA A 75 -15.25 -6.66 -1.59
C ALA A 75 -16.16 -5.41 -1.48
N LEU A 76 -16.37 -4.87 -0.27
CA LEU A 76 -17.24 -3.73 -0.05
C LEU A 76 -16.66 -2.43 -0.63
N SER A 77 -15.38 -2.16 -0.42
CA SER A 77 -14.71 -0.96 -0.92
C SER A 77 -14.63 -0.97 -2.45
N LEU A 78 -14.37 -2.14 -3.04
CA LEU A 78 -14.40 -2.33 -4.48
C LEU A 78 -15.80 -2.08 -5.03
N LEU A 79 -16.84 -2.64 -4.43
CA LEU A 79 -18.22 -2.42 -4.88
C LEU A 79 -18.62 -0.96 -4.87
N LYS A 80 -18.27 -0.22 -3.80
CA LYS A 80 -18.53 1.23 -3.75
C LYS A 80 -17.85 1.99 -4.89
N ARG A 81 -16.65 1.57 -5.31
CA ARG A 81 -15.94 2.16 -6.45
C ARG A 81 -16.57 1.78 -7.78
N LEU A 82 -16.99 0.53 -7.94
CA LEU A 82 -17.72 0.06 -9.11
C LEU A 82 -19.02 0.85 -9.30
N SER A 83 -19.83 1.00 -8.24
CA SER A 83 -21.05 1.82 -8.28
C SER A 83 -20.75 3.28 -8.63
N LEU A 84 -19.63 3.84 -8.16
CA LEU A 84 -19.22 5.20 -8.53
C LEU A 84 -18.85 5.31 -10.02
N TYR A 85 -18.15 4.32 -10.59
CA TYR A 85 -17.83 4.31 -12.02
C TYR A 85 -19.08 4.12 -12.89
N GLN A 86 -19.97 3.22 -12.49
CA GLN A 86 -21.26 3.00 -13.13
C GLN A 86 -22.11 4.27 -13.12
N GLY A 87 -22.19 4.97 -11.99
CA GLY A 87 -22.86 6.28 -11.89
C GLY A 87 -22.21 7.40 -12.73
N LEU A 88 -20.97 7.18 -13.18
CA LEU A 88 -20.28 8.02 -14.15
C LEU A 88 -20.39 7.49 -15.59
N GLY A 89 -21.20 6.45 -15.86
CA GLY A 89 -21.34 5.85 -17.18
C GLY A 89 -20.10 5.09 -17.68
N VAL A 90 -19.16 4.78 -16.79
CA VAL A 90 -18.00 3.95 -17.10
C VAL A 90 -18.31 2.52 -16.68
N SER A 91 -18.48 1.63 -17.65
CA SER A 91 -18.87 0.23 -17.45
C SER A 91 -17.69 -0.74 -17.45
N GLN A 92 -16.47 -0.27 -17.71
CA GLN A 92 -15.29 -1.13 -17.83
C GLN A 92 -14.27 -0.84 -16.72
N VAL A 93 -13.79 -1.91 -16.11
CA VAL A 93 -12.75 -1.88 -15.07
C VAL A 93 -11.69 -2.92 -15.35
N SER A 94 -10.48 -2.69 -14.84
CA SER A 94 -9.39 -3.65 -14.85
C SER A 94 -8.84 -3.82 -13.44
N PHE A 95 -8.35 -5.01 -13.13
CA PHE A 95 -7.84 -5.35 -11.81
C PHE A 95 -6.36 -5.72 -11.85
N TRP A 96 -5.60 -5.24 -10.86
CA TRP A 96 -4.21 -5.66 -10.64
C TRP A 96 -4.02 -6.23 -9.23
N ARG A 97 -3.68 -7.50 -9.06
CA ARG A 97 -3.78 -8.59 -10.06
C ARG A 97 -4.49 -9.79 -9.44
N LEU A 98 -4.96 -10.70 -10.29
CA LEU A 98 -5.64 -11.93 -9.87
C LEU A 98 -4.84 -12.70 -8.80
N GLY A 99 -5.57 -13.26 -7.84
CA GLY A 99 -5.03 -14.00 -6.70
C GLY A 99 -4.66 -13.11 -5.50
N GLN A 100 -5.04 -11.83 -5.52
CA GLN A 100 -4.81 -10.90 -4.40
C GLN A 100 -6.12 -10.39 -3.78
N GLU A 101 -7.23 -10.60 -4.47
CA GLU A 101 -8.53 -10.09 -4.09
C GLU A 101 -9.11 -10.78 -2.85
N ASP A 102 -10.01 -10.05 -2.19
CA ASP A 102 -11.10 -10.68 -1.46
C ASP A 102 -12.00 -11.41 -2.46
N VAL A 103 -12.00 -12.75 -2.42
CA VAL A 103 -12.71 -13.61 -3.38
C VAL A 103 -14.20 -13.31 -3.51
N ARG A 104 -14.81 -12.70 -2.48
CA ARG A 104 -16.22 -12.28 -2.49
C ARG A 104 -16.50 -11.18 -3.51
N VAL A 105 -15.48 -10.52 -4.06
CA VAL A 105 -15.65 -9.55 -5.16
C VAL A 105 -16.32 -10.20 -6.37
N TRP A 106 -16.03 -11.48 -6.64
CA TRP A 106 -16.53 -12.18 -7.81
C TRP A 106 -18.04 -12.41 -7.76
N ASP A 107 -18.59 -12.72 -6.58
CA ASP A 107 -20.04 -12.89 -6.37
C ASP A 107 -20.83 -11.64 -6.80
N ASN A 108 -20.21 -10.47 -6.67
CA ASN A 108 -20.84 -9.19 -6.96
C ASN A 108 -20.58 -8.71 -8.38
N LEU A 109 -19.48 -9.13 -9.01
CA LEU A 109 -19.19 -8.83 -10.42
C LEU A 109 -20.03 -9.69 -11.37
N SER A 110 -20.34 -10.94 -11.00
CA SER A 110 -21.17 -11.85 -11.82
C SER A 110 -22.63 -11.42 -11.95
N LEU A 111 -23.10 -10.52 -11.09
CA LEU A 111 -24.49 -10.05 -11.06
C LEU A 111 -24.78 -8.91 -12.04
N GLY A 112 -23.83 -8.52 -12.88
CA GLY A 112 -24.06 -7.54 -13.95
C GLY A 112 -24.46 -6.17 -13.42
N LEU A 113 -23.56 -5.55 -12.65
CA LEU A 113 -23.49 -4.08 -12.63
C LEU A 113 -23.22 -3.55 -14.05
#